data_AF-A0A6A4LEL7-F1
#
_entry.id   AF-A0A6A4LEL7-F1
#
_cell.length_a   1.000
_cell.length_b   1.000
_cell.length_c   1.000
_cell.angle_alpha   90.00
_cell.angle_beta   90.00
_cell.angle_gamma   90.00
#
_symmetry.space_group_name_H-M   'P 1'
#
loop_
_entity.id
_entity.type
_entity.pdbx_description
1 polymer ?
#
loop_
_entity_poly.entity_id
_entity_poly.type
_entity_poly.pdbx_seq_one_letter_code
_entity_poly.pdbx_strand_id
1 'polypeptide(L)'
;MNIVDLSMNYVDIYSESLRGLLKLEKPSLRGLAQNLTNLKVLDLSMVNISSSIPRVLSNISSLTTLNLRRCSLYGEFPMNIFHLPKLQILDAALNENLTDSLPEFQSRSRLKVLSILRTGFSGKLPDSIGRLESLSSLDLSQTSLSGTLPSSLGNLTRLTNLSLHDCKFSGQIPSSLANLSQLTTFGIGVNNFDA
;
A
#
# COMPACT_ATOMS: atom_id res chain seq x y z
N MET A 1 17.93 13.18 10.60
CA MET A 1 17.14 12.28 9.73
C MET A 1 16.23 11.52 10.68
N ASN A 2 14.90 11.69 10.61
CA ASN A 2 13.99 11.05 11.57
C ASN A 2 13.41 9.81 10.90
N ILE A 3 13.99 8.66 11.24
CA ILE A 3 13.64 7.33 10.73
C ILE A 3 13.28 6.50 11.95
N VAL A 4 12.13 5.82 11.88
CA VAL A 4 11.77 4.76 12.81
C VAL A 4 11.66 3.50 11.98
N ASP A 5 12.56 2.57 12.22
CA ASP A 5 12.58 1.25 11.60
C ASP A 5 12.57 0.21 12.73
N LEU A 6 11.45 -0.49 12.84
CA LEU A 6 11.27 -1.61 13.75
C LEU A 6 11.03 -2.91 12.97
N SER A 7 11.31 -2.90 11.66
CA SER A 7 11.06 -4.04 10.78
C SER A 7 11.74 -5.31 11.28
N MET A 8 11.16 -6.45 10.95
CA MET A 8 11.74 -7.77 11.27
C MET A 8 11.95 -8.07 12.76
N ASN A 9 11.41 -7.26 13.69
CA ASN A 9 11.32 -7.60 15.12
C ASN A 9 10.23 -8.66 15.36
N TYR A 10 10.34 -9.77 14.63
CA TYR A 10 9.46 -10.93 14.66
C TYR A 10 9.89 -11.84 15.80
N VAL A 11 9.01 -12.02 16.78
CA VAL A 11 9.14 -13.08 17.78
C VAL A 11 7.95 -14.01 17.59
N ASP A 12 8.21 -15.21 17.06
CA ASP A 12 7.25 -16.30 17.06
C ASP A 12 6.77 -16.55 18.49
N ILE A 13 5.48 -16.37 18.73
CA ILE A 13 4.87 -16.45 20.08
C ILE A 13 4.63 -17.91 20.53
N TYR A 14 5.35 -18.89 19.96
CA TYR A 14 5.23 -20.31 20.32
C TYR A 14 6.41 -20.88 21.10
N SER A 15 7.37 -20.06 21.56
CA SER A 15 8.42 -20.52 22.48
C SER A 15 8.33 -19.78 23.82
N GLU A 16 8.10 -20.53 24.90
CA GLU A 16 8.03 -20.02 26.30
C GLU A 16 9.37 -19.48 26.85
N SER A 17 10.41 -19.29 26.03
CA SER A 17 11.78 -19.09 26.54
C SER A 17 12.39 -17.69 26.42
N LEU A 18 11.63 -16.64 26.05
CA LEU A 18 12.23 -15.32 25.81
C LEU A 18 11.56 -14.19 26.61
N ARG A 19 11.77 -14.20 27.93
CA ARG A 19 11.78 -12.98 28.74
C ARG A 19 12.94 -12.09 28.25
N GLY A 20 12.65 -11.06 27.45
CA GLY A 20 13.66 -10.05 27.09
C GLY A 20 13.62 -9.47 25.67
N LEU A 21 12.74 -9.95 24.78
CA LEU A 21 12.55 -9.32 23.48
C LEU A 21 11.62 -8.11 23.59
N LEU A 22 11.87 -7.08 22.78
CA LEU A 22 11.18 -5.79 22.76
C LEU A 22 9.68 -6.00 22.49
N LYS A 23 8.95 -6.32 23.55
CA LYS A 23 7.51 -6.13 23.65
C LYS A 23 7.32 -4.63 23.47
N LEU A 24 6.49 -4.19 22.52
CA LEU A 24 5.94 -2.84 22.57
C LEU A 24 5.13 -2.78 23.87
N GLU A 25 5.80 -2.48 24.99
CA GLU A 25 5.16 -2.10 26.23
C GLU A 25 4.57 -0.70 26.00
N LYS A 26 3.40 -0.70 25.36
CA LYS A 26 2.50 0.44 25.12
C LYS A 26 3.17 1.77 24.74
N PRO A 27 3.69 1.88 23.51
CA PRO A 27 3.27 2.98 22.67
C PRO A 27 2.40 2.44 21.52
N SER A 28 1.10 2.74 21.57
CA SER A 28 0.19 2.40 20.49
C SER A 28 0.61 3.08 19.18
N LEU A 29 0.23 2.53 18.02
CA LEU A 29 0.42 3.18 16.72
C LEU A 29 -0.09 4.64 16.74
N ARG A 30 -1.12 4.90 17.55
CA ARG A 30 -1.64 6.24 17.84
C ARG A 30 -0.64 7.12 18.59
N GLY A 31 0.00 6.61 19.64
CA GLY A 31 1.03 7.35 20.40
C GLY A 31 2.26 7.69 19.56
N LEU A 32 2.72 6.76 18.72
CA LEU A 32 3.79 7.02 17.75
C LEU A 32 3.40 8.16 16.80
N ALA A 33 2.22 8.07 16.20
CA ALA A 33 1.74 9.06 15.25
C ALA A 33 1.45 10.44 15.89
N GLN A 34 1.11 10.50 17.18
CA GLN A 34 0.92 11.75 17.92
C GLN A 34 2.24 12.45 18.27
N ASN A 35 3.29 11.68 18.58
CA ASN A 35 4.54 12.24 19.10
C ASN A 35 5.60 12.51 18.02
N LEU A 36 5.54 11.82 16.87
CA LEU A 36 6.58 11.86 15.84
C LEU A 36 6.15 12.64 14.59
N THR A 37 5.77 13.90 14.77
CA THR A 37 5.21 14.76 13.69
C THR A 37 6.19 15.08 12.55
N ASN A 38 7.50 14.93 12.79
CA ASN A 38 8.57 15.17 11.81
C ASN A 38 9.16 13.88 11.21
N LEU A 39 8.45 12.75 11.33
CA LEU A 39 8.91 11.46 10.85
C LEU A 39 8.91 11.39 9.31
N LYS A 40 10.05 11.00 8.73
CA LYS A 40 10.17 10.82 7.27
C LYS A 40 9.93 9.38 6.84
N VAL A 41 10.46 8.44 7.62
CA VAL A 41 10.34 7.01 7.32
C VAL A 41 9.77 6.32 8.54
N LEU A 42 8.65 5.62 8.35
CA LEU A 42 8.10 4.68 9.30
C LEU A 42 8.09 3.30 8.65
N ASP A 43 9.00 2.44 9.08
CA ASP A 43 9.01 1.03 8.70
C ASP A 43 8.68 0.17 9.92
N LEU A 44 7.52 -0.49 9.86
CA LEU A 44 7.04 -1.42 10.88
C LEU A 44 6.83 -2.82 10.29
N SER A 45 7.38 -3.10 9.10
CA SER A 45 7.11 -4.34 8.40
C SER A 45 7.42 -5.57 9.26
N MET A 46 6.50 -6.53 9.27
CA MET A 46 6.57 -7.76 10.07
C MET A 46 6.52 -7.57 11.59
N VAL A 47 6.18 -6.38 12.09
CA VAL A 47 5.85 -6.16 13.51
C VAL A 47 4.40 -6.55 13.76
N ASN A 48 4.14 -7.45 14.71
CA ASN A 48 2.78 -7.81 15.09
C ASN A 48 2.09 -6.67 15.87
N ILE A 49 1.40 -5.77 15.15
CA ILE A 49 0.66 -4.65 15.74
C ILE A 49 -0.74 -5.09 16.14
N SER A 50 -1.41 -5.90 15.29
CA SER A 50 -2.77 -6.40 15.53
C SER A 50 -3.75 -5.29 15.94
N SER A 51 -3.79 -4.19 15.17
CA SER A 51 -4.70 -3.07 15.40
C SER A 51 -5.19 -2.44 14.10
N SER A 52 -6.20 -1.57 14.18
CA SER A 52 -6.51 -0.66 13.08
C SER A 52 -5.46 0.46 12.96
N ILE A 53 -5.39 1.06 11.77
CA ILE A 53 -4.50 2.20 11.51
C ILE A 53 -5.19 3.48 12.00
N PRO A 54 -4.60 4.24 12.94
CA PRO A 54 -5.24 5.42 13.47
C PRO A 54 -5.19 6.58 12.45
N ARG A 55 -6.32 7.26 12.25
CA ARG A 55 -6.46 8.38 11.27
C ARG A 55 -5.46 9.51 11.47
N VAL A 56 -4.89 9.67 12.67
CA VAL A 56 -3.86 10.68 12.97
C VAL A 56 -2.56 10.44 12.18
N LEU A 57 -2.31 9.22 11.68
CA LEU A 57 -1.17 8.93 10.81
C LEU A 57 -1.22 9.74 9.50
N SER A 58 -2.43 10.10 9.05
CA SER A 58 -2.66 10.98 7.90
C SER A 58 -2.20 12.43 8.12
N ASN A 59 -1.84 12.82 9.35
CA ASN A 59 -1.38 14.17 9.66
C ASN A 59 0.14 14.32 9.54
N ILE A 60 0.88 13.23 9.34
CA ILE A 60 2.35 13.26 9.27
C ILE A 60 2.79 13.63 7.85
N SER A 61 2.59 14.91 7.49
CA SER A 61 2.93 15.48 6.18
C SER A 61 4.41 15.40 5.78
N SER A 62 5.28 15.03 6.74
CA SER A 62 6.70 14.82 6.55
C SER A 62 7.06 13.43 6.00
N LEU A 63 6.14 12.46 6.04
CA LEU A 63 6.38 11.08 5.61
C LEU A 63 6.72 11.00 4.12
N THR A 64 7.80 10.28 3.83
CA THR A 64 8.22 9.84 2.50
C THR A 64 8.03 8.35 2.31
N THR A 65 8.10 7.57 3.40
CA THR A 65 7.97 6.11 3.38
C THR A 65 7.09 5.66 4.53
N LEU A 66 6.05 4.89 4.20
CA LEU A 66 5.22 4.17 5.16
C LEU A 66 5.20 2.69 4.77
N ASN A 67 5.86 1.86 5.55
CA ASN A 67 5.89 0.41 5.37
C ASN A 67 5.21 -0.26 6.56
N LEU A 68 4.06 -0.88 6.28
CA LEU A 68 3.15 -1.57 7.20
C LEU A 68 2.92 -3.01 6.75
N ARG A 69 3.83 -3.56 5.95
CA ARG A 69 3.70 -4.91 5.39
C ARG A 69 3.62 -5.95 6.51
N ARG A 70 2.62 -6.83 6.46
CA ARG A 70 2.48 -7.98 7.38
C ARG A 70 2.51 -7.55 8.86
N CYS A 71 1.65 -6.60 9.23
CA CYS A 71 1.55 -6.08 10.59
C CYS A 71 0.31 -6.57 11.37
N SER A 72 -0.42 -7.54 10.80
CA SER A 72 -1.73 -8.02 11.30
C SER A 72 -2.76 -6.89 11.41
N LEU A 73 -2.68 -5.88 10.52
CA LEU A 73 -3.59 -4.74 10.54
C LEU A 73 -4.99 -5.13 10.05
N TYR A 74 -6.01 -4.47 10.58
CA TYR A 74 -7.41 -4.73 10.22
C TYR A 74 -8.26 -3.46 10.17
N GLY A 75 -9.44 -3.58 9.57
CA GLY A 75 -10.40 -2.49 9.44
C GLY A 75 -10.09 -1.55 8.27
N GLU A 76 -10.71 -0.37 8.29
CA GLU A 76 -10.58 0.64 7.24
C GLU A 76 -9.19 1.27 7.16
N PHE A 77 -8.71 1.52 5.94
CA PHE A 77 -7.45 2.23 5.73
C PHE A 77 -7.70 3.75 5.75
N PRO A 78 -6.88 4.57 6.43
CA PRO A 78 -7.04 6.02 6.41
C PRO A 78 -6.70 6.64 5.03
N MET A 79 -7.71 6.85 4.18
CA MET A 79 -7.53 7.29 2.78
C MET A 79 -6.68 8.56 2.60
N ASN A 80 -6.71 9.49 3.56
CA ASN A 80 -5.91 10.71 3.48
C ASN A 80 -4.38 10.45 3.46
N ILE A 81 -3.92 9.25 3.83
CA ILE A 81 -2.51 8.84 3.67
C ILE A 81 -2.08 8.90 2.20
N PHE A 82 -2.97 8.54 1.25
CA PHE A 82 -2.69 8.60 -0.19
C PHE A 82 -2.45 10.03 -0.71
N HIS A 83 -2.89 11.05 0.05
CA HIS A 83 -2.73 12.46 -0.30
C HIS A 83 -1.57 13.15 0.45
N LEU A 84 -0.76 12.39 1.21
CA LEU A 84 0.40 12.95 1.89
C LEU A 84 1.40 13.53 0.88
N PRO A 85 1.77 14.82 1.00
CA PRO A 85 2.42 15.57 -0.08
C PRO A 85 3.86 15.12 -0.38
N LYS A 86 4.48 14.37 0.53
CA LYS A 86 5.87 13.89 0.42
C LYS A 86 5.97 12.38 0.25
N LEU A 87 4.86 11.64 0.32
CA LEU A 87 4.86 10.19 0.34
C LEU A 87 5.30 9.64 -1.02
N GLN A 88 6.28 8.76 -1.00
CA GLN A 88 6.88 8.12 -2.18
C GLN A 88 6.68 6.61 -2.16
N ILE A 89 6.71 6.00 -0.96
CA ILE A 89 6.56 4.57 -0.79
C ILE A 89 5.44 4.32 0.21
N LEU A 90 4.43 3.57 -0.23
CA LEU A 90 3.38 3.01 0.60
C LEU A 90 3.31 1.51 0.38
N ASP A 91 3.67 0.72 1.39
CA ASP A 91 3.48 -0.72 1.39
C ASP A 91 2.60 -1.11 2.58
N ALA A 92 1.40 -1.60 2.31
CA ALA A 92 0.46 -2.13 3.30
C ALA A 92 0.13 -3.61 3.04
N ALA A 93 0.93 -4.29 2.23
CA ALA A 93 0.67 -5.66 1.80
C ALA A 93 0.62 -6.66 2.95
N LEU A 94 0.01 -7.81 2.68
CA LEU A 94 -0.09 -8.94 3.62
C LEU A 94 -0.83 -8.58 4.92
N ASN A 95 -1.85 -7.73 4.83
CA ASN A 95 -2.79 -7.45 5.91
C ASN A 95 -4.20 -7.82 5.41
N GLU A 96 -4.55 -9.11 5.46
CA GLU A 96 -5.77 -9.65 4.82
C GLU A 96 -7.07 -8.98 5.29
N ASN A 97 -7.13 -8.60 6.57
CA ASN A 97 -8.29 -7.96 7.18
C ASN A 97 -8.29 -6.43 7.04
N LEU A 98 -7.30 -5.85 6.35
CA LEU A 98 -7.24 -4.43 6.03
C LEU A 98 -8.08 -4.18 4.79
N THR A 99 -9.20 -3.49 4.97
CA THR A 99 -10.22 -3.28 3.94
C THR A 99 -10.32 -1.81 3.57
N ASP A 100 -10.66 -1.50 2.33
CA ASP A 100 -11.28 -0.21 1.92
C ASP A 100 -11.55 -0.21 0.41
N SER A 101 -11.90 0.95 -0.16
CA SER A 101 -11.78 1.24 -1.58
C SER A 101 -10.69 2.28 -1.84
N LEU A 102 -9.98 2.18 -2.97
CA LEU A 102 -8.96 3.17 -3.34
C LEU A 102 -9.59 4.57 -3.57
N PRO A 103 -8.96 5.67 -3.12
CA PRO A 103 -9.51 7.00 -3.27
C PRO A 103 -9.15 7.59 -4.63
N GLU A 104 -9.78 8.72 -4.99
CA GLU A 104 -9.31 9.52 -6.10
C GLU A 104 -7.90 10.10 -5.81
N PHE A 105 -6.98 9.95 -6.76
CA PHE A 105 -5.61 10.44 -6.66
C PHE A 105 -5.46 11.87 -7.19
N GLN A 106 -4.50 12.59 -6.61
CA GLN A 106 -4.15 13.96 -6.98
C GLN A 106 -2.92 13.98 -7.90
N SER A 107 -2.91 14.86 -8.91
CA SER A 107 -1.79 14.99 -9.86
C SER A 107 -0.45 15.42 -9.26
N ARG A 108 -0.44 15.89 -8.00
CA ARG A 108 0.79 16.29 -7.29
C ARG A 108 1.40 15.16 -6.46
N SER A 109 0.85 13.95 -6.55
CA SER A 109 1.36 12.80 -5.80
C SER A 109 2.82 12.50 -6.17
N ARG A 110 3.61 12.16 -5.16
CA ARG A 110 5.01 11.75 -5.31
C ARG A 110 5.21 10.24 -5.21
N LEU A 111 4.11 9.48 -5.17
CA LEU A 111 4.14 8.02 -5.05
C LEU A 111 4.94 7.42 -6.21
N LYS A 112 5.90 6.59 -5.84
CA LYS A 112 6.76 5.79 -6.72
C LYS A 112 6.44 4.30 -6.55
N VAL A 113 6.12 3.89 -5.33
CA VAL A 113 5.78 2.51 -4.99
C VAL A 113 4.46 2.51 -4.23
N LEU A 114 3.50 1.76 -4.74
CA LEU A 114 2.24 1.46 -4.07
C LEU A 114 2.02 -0.05 -4.07
N SER A 115 1.91 -0.62 -2.87
CA SER A 115 1.63 -2.04 -2.67
C SER A 115 0.53 -2.22 -1.63
N ILE A 116 -0.57 -2.86 -2.04
CA ILE A 116 -1.64 -3.35 -1.16
C ILE A 116 -1.91 -4.84 -1.42
N LEU A 117 -0.90 -5.56 -1.92
CA LEU A 117 -0.93 -7.00 -2.20
C LEU A 117 -1.57 -7.76 -1.02
N ARG A 118 -2.50 -8.67 -1.32
CA ARG A 118 -3.11 -9.57 -0.33
C ARG A 118 -3.69 -8.80 0.86
N THR A 119 -4.59 -7.88 0.53
CA THR A 119 -5.42 -7.12 1.49
C THR A 119 -6.89 -7.23 1.08
N GLY A 120 -7.79 -6.84 1.98
CA GLY A 120 -9.23 -6.80 1.75
C GLY A 120 -9.72 -5.59 0.96
N PHE A 121 -8.84 -4.84 0.28
CA PHE A 121 -9.24 -3.73 -0.58
C PHE A 121 -10.16 -4.22 -1.71
N SER A 122 -11.19 -3.44 -2.02
CA SER A 122 -12.25 -3.79 -2.96
C SER A 122 -12.74 -2.58 -3.75
N GLY A 123 -13.74 -2.77 -4.61
CA GLY A 123 -14.26 -1.72 -5.47
C GLY A 123 -13.43 -1.55 -6.76
N LYS A 124 -13.65 -0.45 -7.47
CA LYS A 124 -13.01 -0.20 -8.77
C LYS A 124 -11.65 0.48 -8.60
N LEU A 125 -10.75 0.27 -9.56
CA LEU A 125 -9.56 1.11 -9.70
C LEU A 125 -10.00 2.48 -10.27
N PRO A 126 -9.78 3.61 -9.56
CA PRO A 126 -10.27 4.91 -10.01
C PRO A 126 -9.49 5.41 -11.23
N ASP A 127 -10.16 6.14 -12.13
CA ASP A 127 -9.54 6.73 -13.33
C ASP A 127 -8.38 7.67 -12.99
N SER A 128 -8.39 8.28 -11.81
CA SER A 128 -7.29 9.12 -11.35
C SER A 128 -5.99 8.36 -11.07
N ILE A 129 -5.96 7.01 -11.10
CA ILE A 129 -4.70 6.25 -10.97
C ILE A 129 -3.65 6.72 -11.98
N GLY A 130 -4.07 7.11 -13.19
CA GLY A 130 -3.22 7.66 -14.23
C GLY A 130 -2.57 9.01 -13.90
N ARG A 131 -2.93 9.65 -12.78
CA ARG A 131 -2.32 10.89 -12.28
C ARG A 131 -1.06 10.63 -11.44
N LEU A 132 -0.77 9.38 -11.09
CA LEU A 132 0.42 8.99 -10.33
C LEU A 132 1.66 8.88 -11.24
N GLU A 133 1.99 9.93 -12.00
CA GLU A 133 3.01 9.91 -13.06
C GLU A 133 4.42 9.49 -12.59
N SER A 134 4.70 9.60 -11.29
CA SER A 134 5.96 9.17 -10.69
C SER A 134 6.05 7.66 -10.40
N LEU A 135 4.93 6.94 -10.48
CA LEU A 135 4.81 5.55 -10.08
C LEU A 135 5.68 4.65 -10.96
N SER A 136 6.54 3.86 -10.31
CA SER A 136 7.40 2.85 -10.96
C SER A 136 6.99 1.43 -10.60
N SER A 137 6.34 1.22 -9.45
CA SER A 137 5.85 -0.10 -9.03
C SER A 137 4.44 0.00 -8.47
N LEU A 138 3.53 -0.80 -9.04
CA LEU A 138 2.15 -0.95 -8.59
C LEU A 138 1.83 -2.42 -8.38
N ASP A 139 1.56 -2.80 -7.12
CA ASP A 139 1.12 -4.15 -6.77
C ASP A 139 -0.22 -4.12 -6.04
N LEU A 140 -1.27 -4.53 -6.75
CA LEU A 140 -2.64 -4.63 -6.28
C LEU A 140 -3.14 -6.08 -6.27
N SER A 141 -2.23 -7.04 -6.46
CA SER A 141 -2.60 -8.43 -6.64
C SER A 141 -3.20 -9.07 -5.38
N GLN A 142 -3.97 -10.13 -5.56
CA GLN A 142 -4.64 -10.84 -4.47
C GLN A 142 -5.56 -9.91 -3.64
N THR A 143 -6.27 -8.98 -4.29
CA THR A 143 -7.26 -8.11 -3.65
C THR A 143 -8.67 -8.39 -4.19
N SER A 144 -9.68 -7.78 -3.59
CA SER A 144 -11.06 -7.84 -4.10
C SER A 144 -11.41 -6.70 -5.05
N LEU A 145 -10.41 -6.02 -5.63
CA LEU A 145 -10.61 -4.98 -6.65
C LEU A 145 -11.29 -5.58 -7.89
N SER A 146 -12.22 -4.84 -8.48
CA SER A 146 -13.10 -5.32 -9.54
C SER A 146 -13.44 -4.27 -10.59
N GLY A 147 -14.19 -4.68 -11.62
CA GLY A 147 -14.58 -3.82 -12.73
C GLY A 147 -13.53 -3.74 -13.84
N THR A 148 -13.67 -2.78 -14.74
CA THR A 148 -12.77 -2.59 -15.87
C THR A 148 -11.50 -1.85 -15.47
N LEU A 149 -10.39 -2.14 -16.14
CA LEU A 149 -9.19 -1.32 -15.99
C LEU A 149 -9.42 0.05 -16.67
N PRO A 150 -9.09 1.17 -15.99
CA PRO A 150 -9.22 2.49 -16.58
C PRO A 150 -8.14 2.71 -17.65
N SER A 151 -8.50 3.34 -18.77
CA SER A 151 -7.54 3.63 -19.86
C SER A 151 -6.41 4.56 -19.41
N SER A 152 -6.65 5.38 -18.40
CA SER A 152 -5.66 6.25 -17.77
C SER A 152 -4.50 5.50 -17.12
N LEU A 153 -4.63 4.19 -16.84
CA LEU A 153 -3.53 3.36 -16.35
C LEU A 153 -2.33 3.39 -17.32
N GLY A 154 -2.59 3.55 -18.62
CA GLY A 154 -1.57 3.75 -19.66
C GLY A 154 -0.79 5.07 -19.58
N ASN A 155 -1.19 6.02 -18.73
CA ASN A 155 -0.44 7.27 -18.52
C ASN A 155 0.78 7.07 -17.60
N LEU A 156 0.88 5.94 -16.91
CA LEU A 156 1.93 5.66 -15.95
C LEU A 156 3.23 5.19 -16.62
N THR A 157 3.75 5.99 -17.54
CA THR A 157 4.88 5.67 -18.43
C THR A 157 6.21 5.34 -17.72
N ARG A 158 6.31 5.59 -16.41
CA ARG A 158 7.47 5.23 -15.56
C ARG A 158 7.33 3.86 -14.90
N LEU A 159 6.20 3.16 -15.05
CA LEU A 159 5.98 1.83 -14.48
C LEU A 159 6.95 0.80 -15.05
N THR A 160 7.67 0.14 -14.15
CA THR A 160 8.50 -1.03 -14.45
C THR A 160 7.83 -2.32 -13.99
N ASN A 161 6.94 -2.24 -12.99
CA ASN A 161 6.26 -3.39 -12.40
C ASN A 161 4.76 -3.09 -12.23
N LEU A 162 3.92 -3.91 -12.85
CA LEU A 162 2.46 -3.86 -12.72
C LEU A 162 1.94 -5.26 -12.39
N SER A 163 1.44 -5.44 -11.17
CA SER A 163 0.84 -6.69 -10.70
C SER A 163 -0.60 -6.45 -10.28
N LEU A 164 -1.52 -7.06 -11.03
CA LEU A 164 -2.97 -7.05 -10.88
C LEU A 164 -3.54 -8.47 -10.86
N HIS A 165 -2.68 -9.48 -10.65
CA HIS A 165 -3.09 -10.89 -10.72
C HIS A 165 -3.99 -11.26 -9.53
N ASP A 166 -4.86 -12.24 -9.74
CA ASP A 166 -5.76 -12.77 -8.69
C ASP A 166 -6.61 -11.65 -8.06
N CYS A 167 -7.30 -10.91 -8.94
CA CYS A 167 -8.27 -9.89 -8.58
C CYS A 167 -9.63 -10.26 -9.22
N LYS A 168 -10.57 -9.32 -9.24
CA LYS A 168 -11.90 -9.48 -9.86
C LYS A 168 -12.08 -8.51 -11.04
N PHE A 169 -10.99 -8.11 -11.70
CA PHE A 169 -11.07 -7.25 -12.89
C PHE A 169 -11.74 -7.97 -14.05
N SER A 170 -12.44 -7.23 -14.90
CA SER A 170 -13.19 -7.78 -16.03
C SER A 170 -13.22 -6.84 -17.23
N GLY A 171 -13.80 -7.30 -18.34
CA GLY A 171 -13.91 -6.54 -19.59
C GLY A 171 -12.62 -6.56 -20.40
N GLN A 172 -12.47 -5.60 -21.32
CA GLN A 172 -11.30 -5.53 -22.18
C GLN A 172 -10.09 -4.93 -21.48
N ILE A 173 -8.90 -5.45 -21.82
CA ILE A 173 -7.62 -4.84 -21.46
C ILE A 173 -7.46 -3.55 -22.27
N PRO A 174 -7.31 -2.36 -21.65
CA PRO A 174 -7.17 -1.11 -22.38
C PRO A 174 -5.93 -1.12 -23.28
N SER A 175 -6.10 -0.77 -24.55
CA SER A 175 -4.99 -0.67 -25.51
C SER A 175 -3.92 0.36 -25.10
N SER A 176 -4.29 1.33 -24.25
CA SER A 176 -3.37 2.28 -23.65
C SER A 176 -2.29 1.65 -22.77
N LEU A 177 -2.44 0.40 -22.31
CA LEU A 177 -1.35 -0.31 -21.62
C LEU A 177 -0.13 -0.51 -22.52
N ALA A 178 -0.28 -0.46 -23.85
CA ALA A 178 0.85 -0.45 -24.78
C ALA A 178 1.78 0.77 -24.61
N ASN A 179 1.32 1.85 -23.95
CA ASN A 179 2.15 3.02 -23.65
C ASN A 179 3.16 2.77 -22.51
N LEU A 180 3.00 1.70 -21.73
CA LEU A 180 3.87 1.35 -20.61
C LEU A 180 5.20 0.74 -21.08
N SER A 181 5.96 1.51 -21.87
CA SER A 181 7.19 1.07 -22.55
C SER A 181 8.34 0.64 -21.62
N GLN A 182 8.29 1.01 -20.34
CA GLN A 182 9.29 0.65 -19.33
C GLN A 182 8.95 -0.64 -18.57
N LEU A 183 7.82 -1.28 -18.87
CA LEU A 183 7.31 -2.40 -18.11
C LEU A 183 8.19 -3.65 -18.30
N THR A 184 8.71 -4.17 -17.20
CA THR A 184 9.54 -5.38 -17.18
C THR A 184 8.82 -6.56 -16.54
N THR A 185 7.82 -6.28 -15.69
CA THR A 185 6.98 -7.28 -15.04
C THR A 185 5.52 -6.90 -15.21
N PHE A 186 4.73 -7.80 -15.79
CA PHE A 186 3.31 -7.63 -16.02
C PHE A 186 2.55 -8.89 -15.57
N GLY A 187 1.76 -8.77 -14.51
CA GLY A 187 0.94 -9.85 -13.98
C GLY A 187 -0.53 -9.46 -14.00
N ILE A 188 -1.33 -10.10 -14.84
CA ILE A 188 -2.80 -9.88 -14.93
C ILE A 188 -3.61 -11.18 -14.88
N GLY A 189 -2.92 -12.33 -14.71
CA GLY A 189 -3.56 -13.63 -14.68
C GLY A 189 -4.58 -13.75 -13.53
N VAL A 190 -5.47 -14.73 -13.61
CA VAL A 190 -6.51 -14.97 -12.59
C VAL A 190 -7.40 -13.72 -12.42
N ASN A 191 -7.97 -13.28 -13.52
CA ASN A 191 -9.00 -12.23 -13.62
C ASN A 191 -10.05 -12.68 -14.65
N ASN A 192 -11.11 -11.88 -14.82
CA ASN A 192 -12.24 -12.16 -15.71
C ASN A 192 -12.18 -11.29 -16.98
N PHE A 193 -10.99 -11.08 -17.56
CA PHE A 193 -10.83 -10.30 -18.78
C PHE A 193 -11.43 -11.02 -20.00
N ASP A 194 -11.96 -10.23 -20.93
CA ASP A 194 -12.47 -10.75 -22.21
C ASP A 194 -11.31 -11.31 -23.05
N ALA A 195 -11.62 -12.31 -23.88
CA ALA A 195 -10.67 -12.95 -24.79
C ALA A 195 -10.34 -12.10 -26.02
#